data_AF-A0A6B2XLN0-F1
#
_entry.id   AF-A0A6B2XLN0-F1
#
_cell.length_a   1.000
_cell.length_b   1.000
_cell.length_c   1.000
_cell.angle_alpha   90.00
_cell.angle_beta   90.00
_cell.angle_gamma   90.00
#
_symmetry.space_group_name_H-M   'P 1'
#
loop_
_entity.id
_entity.type
_entity.pdbx_description
1 polymer ?
#
loop_
_entity_poly.entity_id
_entity_poly.type
_entity_poly.pdbx_seq_one_letter_code
_entity_poly.pdbx_strand_id
1 'polypeptide(L)' 'WFGPFVERLLAGDRDTLRLLRHNPFPDAPPLYVRARLYRYRFTTWRELRETGAWWHRTLLREYLPPTRLTGASWSEPE' A
#
# COMPACT_ATOMS: atom_id res chain seq x y z
N TRP A 1 -2.37 -8.41 8.98
CA TRP A 1 -1.02 -7.90 8.65
C TRP A 1 -1.09 -6.52 7.98
N PHE A 2 -1.78 -6.33 6.85
CA PHE A 2 -1.74 -5.08 6.07
C PHE A 2 -2.31 -3.87 6.82
N GLY A 3 -3.50 -3.98 7.42
CA GLY A 3 -4.10 -2.90 8.20
C GLY A 3 -3.18 -2.40 9.33
N PRO A 4 -2.74 -3.28 10.25
CA PRO A 4 -1.78 -2.91 11.29
C PRO A 4 -0.45 -2.36 10.74
N PHE A 5 0.04 -2.87 9.60
CA PHE A 5 1.22 -2.32 8.95
C PHE A 5 1.00 -0.88 8.46
N VAL A 6 -0.14 -0.58 7.84
CA VAL A 6 -0.47 0.78 7.37
C VAL A 6 -0.59 1.74 8.54
N GLU A 7 -1.23 1.33 9.63
CA GLU A 7 -1.33 2.15 10.84
C GLU A 7 0.05 2.49 11.41
N ARG A 8 0.93 1.49 11.54
CA ARG A 8 2.31 1.69 12.01
C ARG A 8 3.17 2.51 11.06
N LEU A 9 2.95 2.36 9.75
CA LEU A 9 3.58 3.19 8.71
C LEU A 9 3.16 4.66 8.85
N LEU A 10 1.86 4.91 9.01
CA LEU A 10 1.30 6.26 9.23
C LEU A 10 1.75 6.86 10.57
N ALA A 11 2.01 6.03 11.59
CA ALA A 11 2.56 6.46 12.87
C ALA A 11 4.08 6.67 12.86
N GLY A 12 4.78 6.23 11.80
CA GLY A 12 6.25 6.29 11.74
C GLY A 12 6.95 5.33 12.72
N ASP A 13 6.33 4.20 13.04
CA ASP A 13 6.85 3.24 14.01
C ASP A 13 8.21 2.67 13.61
N ARG A 14 9.27 3.06 14.32
CA ARG A 14 10.66 2.76 13.94
C ARG A 14 10.93 1.27 13.84
N ASP A 15 10.38 0.46 14.75
CA ASP A 15 10.62 -0.98 14.77
C ASP A 15 9.98 -1.68 13.57
N THR A 16 8.76 -1.29 13.20
CA THR A 16 8.10 -1.80 11.99
C THR A 16 8.83 -1.35 10.73
N LEU A 17 9.28 -0.09 10.66
CA LEU A 17 9.98 0.43 9.49
C LEU A 17 11.34 -0.25 9.26
N ARG A 18 12.01 -0.73 10.31
CA ARG A 18 13.26 -1.51 10.19
C ARG A 18 13.07 -2.87 9.51
N LEU A 19 11.84 -3.37 9.40
CA LEU A 19 11.53 -4.59 8.66
C LEU A 19 11.48 -4.37 7.15
N LEU A 20 11.37 -3.11 6.69
CA LEU A 20 11.43 -2.78 5.28
C LEU A 20 12.88 -2.79 4.82
N ARG A 21 13.15 -3.44 3.69
CA ARG A 21 14.47 -3.35 3.01
C ARG A 21 14.87 -1.89 2.76
N HIS A 22 13.90 -1.04 2.45
CA HIS A 22 14.08 0.39 2.26
C HIS A 22 12.82 1.12 2.74
N ASN A 23 13.00 2.12 3.63
CA ASN A 23 11.92 2.99 4.07
C ASN A 23 11.77 4.16 3.07
N PRO A 24 10.64 4.27 2.34
CA PRO A 24 10.42 5.35 1.38
C PRO A 24 10.09 6.70 2.03
N PHE A 25 9.96 6.76 3.37
CA PHE A 25 9.63 7.96 4.14
C PHE A 25 10.70 8.21 5.22
N PRO A 26 11.91 8.64 4.84
CA PRO A 26 13.03 8.76 5.78
C PRO A 26 12.89 9.93 6.77
N ASP A 27 12.28 11.04 6.35
CA ASP A 27 12.27 12.28 7.13
C ASP A 27 11.05 12.39 8.06
N ALA A 28 9.89 11.94 7.60
CA ALA A 28 8.63 11.99 8.34
C ALA A 28 7.65 10.93 7.81
N PRO A 29 6.74 10.40 8.64
CA PRO A 29 5.72 9.46 8.18
C PRO A 29 4.78 10.11 7.15
N PRO A 30 4.20 9.31 6.23
CA PRO A 30 3.25 9.82 5.26
C PRO A 30 1.96 10.27 5.95
N LEU A 31 1.37 11.38 5.47
CA LEU A 31 0.08 11.85 5.97
C LEU A 31 -1.10 10.98 5.52
N TYR A 32 -0.99 10.41 4.32
CA TYR A 32 -2.01 9.56 3.72
C TYR A 32 -1.38 8.35 3.04
N VAL A 33 -2.03 7.20 3.17
CA VAL A 33 -1.72 5.98 2.42
C VAL A 33 -2.98 5.53 1.69
N ARG A 34 -2.82 5.11 0.43
CA ARG A 34 -3.86 4.43 -0.35
C ARG A 34 -3.33 3.13 -0.93
N ALA A 35 -4.21 2.15 -1.15
CA ALA A 35 -3.83 0.89 -1.78
C ALA A 35 -4.79 0.54 -2.91
N ARG A 36 -4.25 0.22 -4.09
CA ARG A 36 -5.00 -0.19 -5.28
C ARG A 36 -4.75 -1.67 -5.56
N LEU A 37 -5.81 -2.44 -5.75
CA LEU A 37 -5.72 -3.85 -6.07
C LEU A 37 -5.74 -4.05 -7.58
N TYR A 38 -4.70 -4.70 -8.08
CA TYR A 38 -4.57 -5.06 -9.49
C TYR A 38 -4.55 -6.58 -9.65
N ARG A 39 -5.24 -7.07 -10.67
CA ARG A 39 -5.06 -8.44 -11.17
C ARG A 39 -3.99 -8.43 -12.26
N TYR A 40 -3.05 -9.34 -12.14
CA TYR A 40 -2.02 -9.56 -13.14
C TYR A 40 -2.30 -10.86 -13.88
N ARG A 41 -2.14 -10.83 -15.21
CA ARG A 41 -2.00 -12.04 -16.03
C ARG A 41 -0.73 -11.92 -16.85
N PHE A 42 -0.09 -13.04 -17.13
CA PHE A 42 1.01 -13.06 -18.08
C PHE A 42 0.54 -12.57 -19.45
N THR A 43 1.42 -11.87 -20.15
CA THR A 43 1.29 -11.64 -21.59
C THR A 43 1.59 -12.94 -22.34
N THR A 44 1.03 -13.07 -23.54
CA THR A 44 1.45 -14.12 -24.48
C THR A 44 2.81 -13.77 -25.08
N TRP A 45 3.49 -14.76 -25.67
CA TRP A 45 4.75 -14.52 -26.39
C TRP A 45 4.63 -13.47 -27.50
N ARG A 46 3.48 -13.41 -28.18
CA ARG A 46 3.22 -12.40 -29.21
C ARG A 46 3.10 -11.01 -28.59
N GLU A 47 2.27 -10.86 -27.57
CA GLU A 47 2.08 -9.60 -26.84
C GLU A 47 3.42 -9.10 -26.25
N LEU A 48 4.25 -10.00 -25.69
CA LEU A 48 5.57 -9.65 -25.19
C LEU A 48 6.51 -9.16 -26.30
N ARG A 49 6.55 -9.83 -27.46
CA ARG A 49 7.39 -9.40 -28.59
C ARG A 49 6.95 -8.05 -29.18
N GLU A 50 5.65 -7.79 -29.21
CA GLU A 50 5.10 -6.55 -29.75
C GLU A 50 5.22 -5.37 -28.78
N THR A 51 5.00 -5.59 -27.47
CA THR A 51 4.89 -4.51 -26.48
C THR A 51 6.05 -4.43 -25.50
N GLY A 52 6.86 -5.48 -25.37
CA GLY A 52 7.87 -5.63 -24.32
C GLY A 52 7.29 -5.85 -22.92
N ALA A 53 5.97 -5.87 -22.74
CA ALA A 53 5.34 -6.06 -21.44
C ALA A 53 5.28 -7.55 -21.07
N TRP A 54 5.61 -7.86 -19.82
CA TRP A 54 5.52 -9.22 -19.24
C TRP A 54 4.14 -9.55 -18.67
N TRP A 55 3.37 -8.51 -18.33
CA TRP A 55 2.11 -8.66 -17.63
C TRP A 55 1.08 -7.66 -18.13
N HIS A 56 -0.16 -8.13 -18.26
CA HIS A 56 -1.31 -7.24 -18.26
C HIS A 56 -1.70 -6.95 -16.83
N ARG A 57 -1.99 -5.68 -16.54
CA ARG A 57 -2.50 -5.23 -15.24
C ARG A 57 -3.93 -4.71 -15.41
N THR A 58 -4.86 -5.25 -14.64
CA THR A 58 -6.24 -4.75 -14.57
C THR A 58 -6.47 -4.21 -13.17
N LEU A 59 -6.80 -2.92 -13.06
CA LEU A 59 -7.26 -2.36 -11.80
C LEU A 59 -8.60 -3.01 -11.44
N LEU A 60 -8.67 -3.69 -10.31
CA LEU A 60 -9.92 -4.29 -9.84
C LEU A 60 -10.71 -3.30 -8.99
N ARG A 61 -10.06 -2.72 -7.98
CA ARG A 61 -10.67 -1.78 -7.04
C ARG A 61 -9.63 -1.04 -6.23
N GLU A 62 -10.08 -0.02 -5.52
CA GLU A 62 -9.37 0.49 -4.37
C GLU A 62 -9.50 -0.50 -3.22
N TYR A 63 -8.39 -0.90 -2.62
CA TYR A 63 -8.33 -1.81 -1.48
C TYR A 63 -8.36 -1.05 -0.16
N LEU A 64 -7.67 0.09 -0.13
CA LEU A 64 -7.69 1.04 0.97
C LEU A 64 -7.85 2.44 0.38
N PRO A 65 -8.91 3.19 0.76
CA PRO A 65 -9.04 4.58 0.36
C PRO A 65 -7.91 5.44 0.94
N PRO A 66 -7.79 6.72 0.57
CA PRO A 66 -6.86 7.62 1.22
C PRO A 66 -7.09 7.64 2.76
N THR A 67 -6.25 6.93 3.49
CA THR A 67 -6.34 6.76 4.94
C THR A 67 -5.22 7.55 5.59
N ARG A 68 -5.58 8.31 6.63
CA ARG A 68 -4.67 9.00 7.53
C ARG A 68 -4.79 8.42 8.93
N LEU A 69 -3.79 8.65 9.77
CA LEU A 69 -3.92 8.35 11.19
C LEU A 69 -4.96 9.30 11.79
N THR A 70 -6.13 8.78 12.15
CA THR A 70 -7.09 9.50 12.99
C THR A 70 -6.69 9.22 14.43
N GLY A 71 -6.38 10.27 15.19
CA GLY A 71 -6.28 10.11 16.65
C GLY A 71 -7.56 9.47 17.15
N ALA A 72 -7.45 8.43 17.98
CA ALA A 72 -8.59 7.72 18.52
C ALA A 72 -9.56 8.75 19.12
N SER A 73 -10.70 8.96 18.46
CA SER A 73 -11.88 9.42 19.19
C SER A 73 -12.25 8.23 20.07
N TRP A 74 -11.75 8.26 21.30
CA TRP A 74 -12.33 7.48 22.38
C TRP A 74 -13.82 7.83 22.42
N SER A 75 -14.65 6.92 21.94
CA SER A 75 -16.06 6.91 22.30
C SER A 75 -16.14 6.12 23.59
N GLU A 76 -16.35 6.83 24.71
CA GLU A 76 -16.74 6.24 26.00
C GLU A 76 -17.96 5.34 25.77
N PRO A 77 -17.98 4.07 26.23
CA PRO A 77 -19.22 3.33 26.36
C PRO A 77 -19.94 3.80 27.63
N GLU A 78 -21.23 4.10 27.49
CA GLU A 78 -22.19 4.25 28.61
C GLU A 78 -22.48 2.88 29.25
#